data_AF-A0A9P8F3D8-F1
#
_entry.id   AF-A0A9P8F3D8-F1
#
_cell.length_a   1.000
_cell.length_b   1.000
_cell.length_c   1.000
_cell.angle_alpha   90.00
_cell.angle_beta   90.00
_cell.angle_gamma   90.00
#
_symmetry.space_group_name_H-M   'P 1'
#
loop_
_entity.id
_entity.type
_entity.pdbx_description
1 polymer ?
#
loop_
_entity_poly.entity_id
_entity_poly.type
_entity_poly.pdbx_seq_one_letter_code
_entity_poly.pdbx_strand_id
1 'polypeptide(L)'
;MPSRSRPIRSREIETVHEQDVAAKSRPEKGAPSNKSNGDGVQTVPWRALFFFTTKSHLTCLFIGIAAALAAGGITPAQSYLLGKAFNAFTNSNSPSAVLSSVTNYTIYLVALGVGSWLVHSVFFSAWLAFGELQANSARERLFLGMLDKEIEWYDMRKNGIGALIPRLQAQIRDLQLATAQPFGELITSTAGAVASLGLALYTSWKLTLVIISTTPVIVLIVGYLGSSMQQSVMKQ
;
A
#
# COMPACT_ATOMS: atom_id res chain seq x y z
N MET A 1 -40.46 -25.36 -76.22
CA MET A 1 -40.71 -25.81 -74.84
C MET A 1 -39.39 -25.89 -74.08
N PRO A 2 -39.38 -25.61 -72.76
CA PRO A 2 -38.27 -24.96 -72.06
C PRO A 2 -37.46 -25.89 -71.13
N SER A 3 -36.36 -25.31 -70.59
CA SER A 3 -35.92 -25.46 -69.18
C SER A 3 -35.20 -26.75 -68.78
N ARG A 4 -34.12 -26.77 -68.01
CA ARG A 4 -33.30 -25.76 -67.32
C ARG A 4 -32.03 -26.52 -66.90
N SER A 5 -30.88 -25.87 -67.06
CA SER A 5 -29.63 -26.23 -66.39
C SER A 5 -29.82 -26.21 -64.88
N ARG A 6 -29.53 -27.32 -64.18
CA ARG A 6 -29.47 -27.36 -62.71
C ARG A 6 -28.06 -26.99 -62.24
N PRO A 7 -27.91 -26.22 -61.16
CA PRO A 7 -26.64 -25.63 -60.77
C PRO A 7 -25.80 -26.61 -59.94
N ILE A 8 -24.55 -26.82 -60.32
CA ILE A 8 -23.54 -27.56 -59.55
C ILE A 8 -22.98 -26.70 -58.38
N ARG A 9 -23.29 -25.39 -58.35
CA ARG A 9 -22.75 -24.40 -57.40
C ARG A 9 -23.29 -24.47 -55.97
N SER A 10 -24.32 -25.27 -55.69
CA SER A 10 -24.96 -25.29 -54.36
C SER A 10 -24.27 -26.22 -53.35
N ARG A 11 -23.57 -27.27 -53.79
CA ARG A 11 -22.89 -28.20 -52.87
C ARG A 11 -21.54 -27.70 -52.37
N GLU A 12 -20.86 -26.86 -53.14
CA GLU A 12 -19.54 -26.34 -52.79
C GLU A 12 -19.62 -25.25 -51.71
N ILE A 13 -20.73 -24.50 -51.66
CA ILE A 13 -20.99 -23.50 -50.61
C ILE A 13 -21.35 -24.17 -49.28
N GLU A 14 -22.03 -25.32 -49.31
CA GLU A 14 -22.39 -26.08 -48.11
C GLU A 14 -21.16 -26.73 -47.44
N THR A 15 -20.21 -27.24 -48.24
CA THR A 15 -18.95 -27.83 -47.72
C THR A 15 -17.95 -26.80 -47.20
N VAL A 16 -17.92 -25.57 -47.74
CA VAL A 16 -17.08 -24.49 -47.20
C VAL A 16 -17.65 -23.99 -45.88
N HIS A 17 -18.97 -23.90 -45.75
CA HIS A 17 -19.60 -23.47 -44.50
C HIS A 17 -19.43 -24.51 -43.38
N GLU A 18 -19.37 -25.80 -43.70
CA GLU A 18 -19.18 -26.87 -42.71
C GLU A 18 -17.72 -27.00 -42.22
N GLN A 19 -16.73 -26.68 -43.06
CA GLN A 19 -15.32 -26.64 -42.63
C GLN A 19 -14.98 -25.40 -41.79
N ASP A 20 -15.59 -24.24 -42.07
CA ASP A 20 -15.42 -23.03 -41.24
C ASP A 20 -16.10 -23.15 -39.87
N VAL A 21 -17.19 -23.92 -39.76
CA VAL A 21 -17.88 -24.17 -38.49
C VAL A 21 -17.15 -25.20 -37.62
N ALA A 22 -16.45 -26.19 -38.21
CA ALA A 22 -15.72 -27.21 -37.44
C ALA A 22 -14.37 -26.73 -36.89
N ALA A 23 -13.70 -25.77 -37.55
CA ALA A 23 -12.39 -25.24 -37.09
C ALA A 23 -12.47 -24.30 -35.87
N LYS A 24 -13.69 -23.83 -35.49
CA LYS A 24 -13.92 -22.94 -34.35
C LYS A 24 -14.19 -23.69 -33.03
N SER A 25 -13.68 -24.91 -32.88
CA SER A 25 -13.88 -25.76 -31.70
C SER A 25 -12.56 -26.27 -31.10
N ARG A 26 -11.55 -25.40 -30.98
CA ARG A 26 -10.40 -25.64 -30.09
C ARG A 26 -10.62 -24.91 -28.78
N PRO A 27 -10.70 -25.60 -27.63
CA PRO A 27 -10.77 -24.94 -26.34
C PRO A 27 -9.42 -24.29 -26.06
N GLU A 28 -9.37 -22.97 -26.20
CA GLU A 28 -8.27 -22.16 -25.67
C GLU A 28 -8.27 -22.31 -24.15
N LYS A 29 -7.35 -23.13 -23.66
CA LYS A 29 -7.10 -23.30 -22.24
C LYS A 29 -6.64 -21.97 -21.65
N GLY A 30 -7.47 -21.39 -20.79
CA GLY A 30 -6.98 -20.67 -19.61
C GLY A 30 -7.12 -19.15 -19.59
N ALA A 31 -8.18 -18.57 -20.15
CA ALA A 31 -8.67 -17.29 -19.63
C ALA A 31 -9.40 -17.56 -18.28
N PRO A 32 -9.09 -16.85 -17.18
CA PRO A 32 -9.82 -17.05 -15.94
C PRO A 32 -11.26 -16.56 -16.15
N SER A 33 -12.18 -17.52 -16.21
CA SER A 33 -13.62 -17.32 -16.16
C SER A 33 -13.96 -16.63 -14.84
N ASN A 34 -14.09 -15.31 -14.88
CA ASN A 34 -14.64 -14.54 -13.78
C ASN A 34 -16.16 -14.67 -13.80
N LYS A 35 -16.65 -15.76 -13.19
CA LYS A 35 -18.07 -15.90 -12.85
C LYS A 35 -18.41 -14.80 -11.83
N SER A 36 -19.10 -13.77 -12.30
CA SER A 36 -19.84 -12.84 -11.46
C SER A 36 -20.92 -13.61 -10.71
N ASN A 37 -20.66 -13.96 -9.45
CA ASN A 37 -21.69 -14.36 -8.51
C ASN A 37 -21.35 -13.86 -7.10
N GLY A 38 -22.21 -12.99 -6.55
CA GLY A 38 -22.21 -12.53 -5.16
C GLY A 38 -21.19 -11.45 -4.82
N ASP A 39 -21.58 -10.54 -3.92
CA ASP A 39 -20.79 -9.44 -3.35
C ASP A 39 -19.56 -9.91 -2.53
N GLY A 40 -18.67 -10.67 -3.17
CA GLY A 40 -17.37 -11.02 -2.66
C GLY A 40 -16.33 -10.14 -3.33
N VAL A 41 -15.71 -9.24 -2.56
CA VAL A 41 -14.52 -8.50 -3.01
C VAL A 41 -13.49 -9.53 -3.46
N GLN A 42 -13.20 -9.60 -4.77
CA GLN A 42 -12.05 -10.35 -5.26
C GLN A 42 -10.80 -9.73 -4.64
N THR A 43 -10.26 -10.41 -3.63
CA THR A 43 -9.04 -10.00 -2.95
C THR A 43 -7.86 -10.30 -3.86
N VAL A 44 -7.47 -9.31 -4.66
CA VAL A 44 -6.21 -9.38 -5.38
C VAL A 44 -5.08 -9.53 -4.33
N PRO A 45 -4.14 -10.47 -4.54
CA PRO A 45 -3.05 -10.66 -3.60
C PRO A 45 -2.25 -9.36 -3.48
N TRP A 46 -1.88 -8.97 -2.25
CA TRP A 46 -1.08 -7.77 -1.96
C TRP A 46 0.25 -7.71 -2.75
N ARG A 47 0.73 -8.87 -3.21
CA ARG A 47 1.93 -8.97 -4.07
C ARG A 47 1.70 -8.45 -5.48
N ALA A 48 0.47 -8.42 -5.98
CA ALA A 48 0.11 -7.84 -7.27
C ALA A 48 0.31 -6.30 -7.29
N LEU A 49 0.29 -5.66 -6.11
CA LEU A 49 0.62 -4.24 -5.93
C LEU A 49 2.07 -3.93 -6.38
N PHE A 50 2.99 -4.85 -6.08
CA PHE A 50 4.42 -4.76 -6.41
C PHE A 50 4.77 -5.29 -7.81
N PHE A 51 3.84 -5.99 -8.48
CA PHE A 51 4.04 -6.45 -9.85
C PHE A 51 4.17 -5.29 -10.86
N PHE A 52 3.65 -4.12 -10.49
CA PHE A 52 3.79 -2.89 -11.26
C PHE A 52 5.13 -2.15 -11.04
N THR A 53 5.97 -2.59 -10.10
CA THR A 53 7.22 -1.93 -9.77
C THR A 53 8.31 -2.23 -10.81
N THR A 54 8.50 -1.31 -11.76
CA THR A 54 9.57 -1.29 -12.76
C THR A 54 10.96 -1.08 -12.13
N LYS A 55 12.02 -1.67 -12.71
CA LYS A 55 13.41 -1.67 -12.20
C LYS A 55 14.01 -0.27 -11.95
N SER A 56 13.58 0.76 -12.67
CA SER A 56 14.06 2.15 -12.47
C SER A 56 13.53 2.82 -11.20
N HIS A 57 12.44 2.33 -10.62
CA HIS A 57 11.87 2.89 -9.38
C HIS A 57 12.53 2.34 -8.12
N LEU A 58 13.38 1.32 -8.27
CA LEU A 58 13.99 0.59 -7.17
C LEU A 58 14.98 1.46 -6.40
N THR A 59 15.71 2.36 -7.08
CA THR A 59 16.66 3.27 -6.41
C THR A 59 15.94 4.24 -5.47
N CYS A 60 14.81 4.81 -5.91
CA CYS A 60 13.99 5.70 -5.09
C CYS A 60 13.39 4.94 -3.89
N LEU A 61 12.95 3.69 -4.12
CA LEU A 61 12.45 2.80 -3.07
C LEU A 61 13.53 2.47 -2.02
N PHE A 62 14.75 2.14 -2.44
CA PHE A 62 15.84 1.86 -1.50
C PHE A 62 16.18 3.08 -0.65
N ILE A 63 16.22 4.28 -1.24
CA ILE A 63 16.43 5.53 -0.51
C ILE A 63 15.28 5.77 0.48
N GLY A 64 14.03 5.56 0.05
CA GLY A 64 12.85 5.69 0.89
C GLY A 64 12.85 4.71 2.08
N ILE A 65 13.28 3.46 1.87
CA ILE A 65 13.42 2.46 2.94
C ILE A 65 14.53 2.83 3.91
N ALA A 66 15.69 3.26 3.42
CA ALA A 66 16.79 3.70 4.28
C ALA A 66 16.38 4.90 5.14
N ALA A 67 15.69 5.87 4.55
CA ALA A 67 15.13 7.02 5.26
C ALA A 67 14.05 6.61 6.28
N ALA A 68 13.19 5.62 5.95
CA ALA A 68 12.17 5.08 6.85
C ALA A 68 12.78 4.41 8.09
N LEU A 69 13.86 3.64 7.92
CA LEU A 69 14.59 3.02 9.02
C LEU A 69 15.23 4.07 9.93
N ALA A 70 15.82 5.12 9.35
CA ALA A 70 16.36 6.24 10.12
C ALA A 70 15.25 7.00 10.87
N ALA A 71 14.11 7.25 10.22
CA ALA A 71 12.93 7.89 10.82
C ALA A 71 12.40 7.10 12.02
N GLY A 72 12.31 5.77 11.91
CA GLY A 72 11.81 4.91 12.99
C GLY A 72 12.72 4.90 14.22
N GLY A 73 14.03 5.07 14.03
CA GLY A 73 15.02 5.14 15.10
C GLY A 73 15.05 6.47 15.87
N ILE A 74 14.48 7.54 15.31
CA ILE A 74 14.48 8.87 15.94
C ILE A 74 13.62 8.87 17.21
N THR A 75 12.44 8.25 17.17
CA THR A 75 11.50 8.21 18.31
C THR A 75 12.13 7.63 19.59
N PRO A 76 12.75 6.43 19.57
CA PRO A 76 13.41 5.89 20.75
C PRO A 76 14.64 6.72 21.16
N ALA A 77 15.40 7.26 20.21
CA ALA A 77 16.54 8.13 20.53
C ALA A 77 16.11 9.40 21.27
N GLN A 78 15.00 10.02 20.86
CA GLN A 78 14.41 11.18 21.53
C GLN A 78 13.98 10.83 22.97
N SER A 79 13.29 9.71 23.16
CA SER A 79 12.91 9.24 24.50
C SER A 79 14.12 8.98 25.41
N TYR A 80 15.20 8.41 24.87
CA TYR A 80 16.42 8.17 25.62
C TYR A 80 17.11 9.45 26.09
N LEU A 81 17.28 10.43 25.19
CA LEU A 81 17.85 11.75 25.51
C LEU A 81 17.02 12.48 26.55
N LEU A 82 15.69 12.44 26.41
CA LEU A 82 14.78 13.04 27.38
C LEU A 82 14.90 12.36 28.75
N GLY A 83 15.02 11.03 28.79
CA GLY A 83 15.29 10.29 30.04
C GLY A 83 16.61 10.71 30.70
N LYS A 84 17.67 10.94 29.92
CA LYS A 84 18.95 11.47 30.44
C LYS A 84 18.82 12.89 30.97
N ALA A 85 18.05 13.74 30.30
CA ALA A 85 17.76 15.09 30.79
C ALA A 85 17.04 15.04 32.15
N PHE A 86 16.01 14.20 32.30
CA PHE A 86 15.34 13.98 33.59
C PHE A 86 16.28 13.45 34.67
N ASN A 87 17.15 12.51 34.32
CA ASN A 87 18.12 11.96 35.28
C ASN A 87 19.18 12.99 35.72
N ALA A 88 19.51 13.97 34.87
CA ALA A 88 20.42 15.06 35.21
C ALA A 88 19.80 16.03 36.23
N PHE A 89 18.48 16.24 36.17
CA PHE A 89 17.75 17.03 37.16
C PHE A 89 17.75 16.37 38.55
N THR A 90 17.73 15.04 38.62
CA THR A 90 17.61 14.31 39.89
C THR A 90 18.93 13.97 40.57
N ASN A 91 20.04 13.83 39.83
CA ASN A 91 21.34 13.43 40.39
C ASN A 91 22.29 14.58 40.76
N SER A 92 21.96 15.83 40.42
CA SER A 92 22.87 16.96 40.58
C SER A 92 22.53 17.75 41.85
N ASN A 93 23.38 17.66 42.87
CA ASN A 93 23.16 18.28 44.18
C ASN A 93 23.40 19.81 44.22
N SER A 94 24.00 20.38 43.18
CA SER A 94 24.31 21.81 43.09
C SER A 94 23.52 22.50 41.96
N PRO A 95 22.81 23.62 42.23
CA PRO A 95 21.96 24.30 41.25
C PRO A 95 22.70 24.73 39.97
N SER A 96 23.96 25.13 40.08
CA SER A 96 24.78 25.55 38.94
C SER A 96 25.21 24.39 38.03
N ALA A 97 25.45 23.20 38.59
CA ALA A 97 25.81 22.01 37.82
C ALA A 97 24.59 21.36 37.13
N VAL A 98 23.40 21.49 37.73
CA VAL A 98 22.13 21.10 37.10
C VAL A 98 21.93 21.92 35.82
N LEU A 99 22.04 23.24 35.91
CA LEU A 99 21.77 24.15 34.79
C LEU A 99 22.71 23.89 33.61
N SER A 100 24.02 23.68 33.85
CA SER A 100 24.97 23.40 32.77
C SER A 100 24.71 22.05 32.11
N SER A 101 24.43 21.01 32.90
CA SER A 101 24.13 19.65 32.37
C SER A 101 22.84 19.63 31.56
N VAL A 102 21.77 20.25 32.07
CA VAL A 102 20.46 20.31 31.42
C VAL A 102 20.52 21.15 30.14
N THR A 103 21.26 22.26 30.14
CA THR A 103 21.46 23.08 28.94
C THR A 103 22.10 22.26 27.81
N ASN A 104 23.12 21.46 28.12
CA ASN A 104 23.76 20.57 27.15
C ASN A 104 22.79 19.53 26.58
N TYR A 105 22.01 18.84 27.43
CA TYR A 105 20.99 17.88 26.95
C TYR A 105 19.88 18.54 26.15
N THR A 106 19.50 19.77 26.47
CA THR A 106 18.50 20.55 25.73
C THR A 106 19.02 20.91 24.34
N ILE A 107 20.29 21.32 24.22
CA ILE A 107 20.93 21.55 22.92
C ILE A 107 20.95 20.28 22.07
N TYR A 108 21.26 19.12 22.66
CA TYR A 108 21.20 17.84 21.94
C TYR A 108 19.78 17.49 21.47
N LEU A 109 18.75 17.78 22.28
CA LEU A 109 17.35 17.58 21.88
C LEU A 109 16.95 18.50 20.72
N VAL A 110 17.37 19.77 20.74
CA VAL A 110 17.12 20.72 19.64
C VAL A 110 17.85 20.26 18.37
N ALA A 111 19.11 19.86 18.47
CA ALA A 111 19.89 19.36 17.35
C ALA A 111 19.25 18.09 16.74
N LEU A 112 18.77 17.17 17.59
CA LEU A 112 18.04 15.99 17.14
C LEU A 112 16.69 16.35 16.50
N GLY A 113 15.99 17.37 16.99
CA GLY A 113 14.75 17.88 16.40
C GLY A 113 14.94 18.46 15.00
N VAL A 114 16.01 19.21 14.78
CA VAL A 114 16.35 19.71 13.44
C VAL A 114 16.75 18.55 12.52
N GLY A 115 17.56 17.62 13.02
CA GLY A 115 17.94 16.41 12.27
C GLY A 115 16.73 15.54 11.90
N SER A 116 15.79 15.35 12.83
CA SER A 116 14.59 14.54 12.60
C SER A 116 13.66 15.15 11.56
N TRP A 117 13.52 16.49 11.56
CA TRP A 117 12.76 17.21 10.56
C TRP A 117 13.33 17.03 9.15
N LEU A 118 14.66 17.11 9.01
CA LEU A 118 15.32 16.86 7.71
C LEU A 118 15.12 15.41 7.24
N VAL A 119 15.29 14.44 8.13
CA VAL A 119 15.10 13.00 7.80
C VAL A 119 13.65 12.73 7.40
N HIS A 120 12.66 13.25 8.13
CA HIS A 120 11.25 13.10 7.79
C HIS A 120 10.88 13.80 6.48
N SER A 121 11.49 14.94 6.18
CA SER A 121 11.25 15.66 4.92
C SER A 121 11.74 14.84 3.72
N VAL A 122 12.93 14.23 3.82
CA VAL A 122 13.47 13.33 2.79
C VAL A 122 12.62 12.07 2.67
N PHE A 123 12.24 11.46 3.79
CA PHE A 123 11.36 10.29 3.84
C PHE A 123 10.03 10.58 3.11
N PHE A 124 9.34 11.65 3.48
CA PHE A 124 8.06 12.02 2.89
C PHE A 124 8.19 12.29 1.39
N SER A 125 9.22 13.03 0.98
CA SER A 125 9.45 13.36 -0.43
C SER A 125 9.77 12.13 -1.28
N ALA A 126 10.60 11.21 -0.76
CA ALA A 126 10.95 9.98 -1.46
C ALA A 126 9.75 9.05 -1.63
N TRP A 127 8.94 8.89 -0.58
CA TRP A 127 7.72 8.06 -0.62
C TRP A 127 6.63 8.66 -1.51
N LEU A 128 6.47 9.98 -1.48
CA LEU A 128 5.54 10.68 -2.37
C LEU A 128 5.95 10.53 -3.85
N ALA A 129 7.24 10.72 -4.15
CA ALA A 129 7.77 10.50 -5.49
C ALA A 129 7.56 9.05 -5.93
N PHE A 130 7.89 8.07 -5.08
CA PHE A 130 7.66 6.66 -5.38
C PHE A 130 6.19 6.36 -5.74
N GLY A 131 5.24 6.91 -4.98
CA GLY A 131 3.81 6.77 -5.26
C GLY A 131 3.40 7.34 -6.61
N GLU A 132 3.88 8.55 -6.96
CA GLU A 132 3.60 9.18 -8.27
C GLU A 132 4.18 8.37 -9.43
N LEU A 133 5.41 7.87 -9.29
CA LEU A 133 6.06 7.04 -10.31
C LEU A 133 5.27 5.74 -10.53
N GLN A 134 4.78 5.11 -9.45
CA GLN A 134 3.93 3.93 -9.53
C GLN A 134 2.58 4.23 -10.22
N ALA A 135 1.95 5.35 -9.87
CA ALA A 135 0.71 5.78 -10.49
C ALA A 135 0.87 6.07 -11.98
N ASN A 136 1.98 6.71 -12.37
CA ASN A 136 2.29 6.99 -13.77
C ASN A 136 2.47 5.71 -14.59
N SER A 137 3.23 4.74 -14.06
CA SER A 137 3.39 3.44 -14.73
C SER A 137 2.06 2.68 -14.83
N ALA A 138 1.19 2.78 -13.82
CA ALA A 138 -0.15 2.20 -13.87
C ALA A 138 -1.01 2.82 -14.98
N ARG A 139 -0.99 4.15 -15.13
CA ARG A 139 -1.70 4.86 -16.22
C ARG A 139 -1.18 4.46 -17.59
N GLU A 140 0.14 4.35 -17.76
CA GLU A 140 0.75 3.96 -19.04
C GLU A 140 0.33 2.55 -19.48
N ARG A 141 0.47 1.54 -18.60
CA ARG A 141 0.06 0.17 -18.94
C ARG A 141 -1.45 0.06 -19.12
N LEU A 142 -2.24 0.83 -18.38
CA LEU A 142 -3.68 0.87 -18.57
C LEU A 142 -4.02 1.42 -19.96
N PHE A 143 -3.39 2.50 -20.39
CA PHE A 143 -3.61 3.08 -21.71
C PHE A 143 -3.25 2.10 -22.83
N LEU A 144 -2.06 1.49 -22.76
CA LEU A 144 -1.64 0.47 -23.73
C LEU A 144 -2.58 -0.74 -23.74
N GLY A 145 -2.99 -1.21 -22.56
CA GLY A 145 -3.93 -2.33 -22.43
C GLY A 145 -5.34 -2.03 -22.93
N MET A 146 -5.73 -0.76 -23.01
CA MET A 146 -6.98 -0.36 -23.68
C MET A 146 -6.82 -0.36 -25.20
N LEU A 147 -5.69 0.14 -25.73
CA LEU A 147 -5.44 0.13 -27.17
C LEU A 147 -5.41 -1.29 -27.78
N ASP A 148 -5.01 -2.29 -27.00
CA ASP A 148 -4.92 -3.69 -27.42
C ASP A 148 -6.27 -4.46 -27.35
N LYS A 149 -7.36 -3.81 -26.90
CA LYS A 149 -8.68 -4.46 -26.80
C LYS A 149 -9.48 -4.38 -28.08
N GLU A 150 -10.12 -5.49 -28.43
CA GLU A 150 -11.05 -5.59 -29.56
C GLU A 150 -12.31 -4.75 -29.34
N ILE A 151 -12.91 -4.29 -30.45
CA ILE A 151 -14.14 -3.46 -30.44
C ILE A 151 -15.31 -4.19 -29.74
N GLU A 152 -15.41 -5.52 -29.91
CA GLU A 152 -16.46 -6.34 -29.26
C GLU A 152 -16.41 -6.22 -27.72
N TRP A 153 -15.22 -6.12 -27.13
CA TRP A 153 -15.06 -5.94 -25.68
C TRP A 153 -15.62 -4.61 -25.18
N TYR A 154 -15.57 -3.58 -26.02
CA TYR A 154 -16.12 -2.27 -25.72
C TYR A 154 -17.65 -2.27 -25.81
N ASP A 155 -18.23 -3.00 -26.78
CA ASP A 155 -19.67 -3.10 -27.00
C ASP A 155 -20.37 -3.97 -25.94
N MET A 156 -19.71 -5.01 -25.43
CA MET A 156 -20.26 -5.88 -24.37
C MET A 156 -20.43 -5.16 -23.01
N ARG A 157 -20.01 -3.89 -22.89
CA ARG A 157 -19.88 -3.18 -21.63
C ARG A 157 -21.14 -2.38 -21.30
N LYS A 158 -21.95 -2.89 -20.36
CA LYS A 158 -23.25 -2.30 -19.95
C LYS A 158 -23.22 -0.83 -19.54
N ASN A 159 -22.10 -0.35 -18.98
CA ASN A 159 -21.98 1.04 -18.50
C ASN A 159 -21.24 1.96 -19.49
N GLY A 160 -20.92 1.45 -20.69
CA GLY A 160 -20.14 2.16 -21.70
C GLY A 160 -18.69 2.47 -21.28
N ILE A 161 -17.97 3.15 -22.18
CA ILE A 161 -16.58 3.60 -21.96
C ILE A 161 -16.54 4.85 -21.07
N GLY A 162 -17.57 5.71 -21.15
CA GLY A 162 -17.62 6.99 -20.43
C GLY A 162 -17.56 6.86 -18.91
N ALA A 163 -18.13 5.80 -18.32
CA ALA A 163 -18.03 5.53 -16.88
C ALA A 163 -16.77 4.72 -16.50
N LEU A 164 -16.15 4.05 -17.48
CA LEU A 164 -15.00 3.17 -17.23
C LEU A 164 -13.72 3.96 -16.96
N ILE A 165 -13.38 4.91 -17.83
CA ILE A 165 -12.12 5.66 -17.72
C ILE A 165 -12.03 6.42 -16.39
N PRO A 166 -13.07 7.18 -15.95
CA PRO A 166 -13.03 7.85 -14.66
C PRO A 166 -12.91 6.88 -13.49
N ARG A 167 -13.58 5.72 -13.55
CA ARG A 167 -13.49 4.68 -12.53
C ARG A 167 -12.07 4.10 -12.42
N LEU A 168 -11.42 3.82 -13.54
CA LEU A 168 -10.05 3.31 -13.55
C LEU A 168 -9.05 4.35 -13.04
N GLN A 169 -9.22 5.61 -13.42
CA GLN A 169 -8.40 6.71 -12.90
C GLN A 169 -8.59 6.88 -11.39
N ALA A 170 -9.81 6.74 -10.88
CA ALA A 170 -10.09 6.72 -9.45
C ALA A 170 -9.37 5.54 -8.76
N GLN A 171 -9.47 4.34 -9.31
CA GLN A 171 -8.78 3.15 -8.77
C GLN A 171 -7.25 3.31 -8.74
N ILE A 172 -6.65 3.94 -9.76
CA ILE A 172 -5.21 4.25 -9.77
C ILE A 172 -4.87 5.29 -8.70
N ARG A 173 -5.70 6.31 -8.53
CA ARG A 173 -5.50 7.33 -7.50
C ARG A 173 -5.63 6.75 -6.08
N ASP A 174 -6.61 5.88 -5.85
CA ASP A 174 -6.77 5.19 -4.57
C ASP A 174 -5.57 4.29 -4.28
N LEU A 175 -5.07 3.57 -5.30
CA LEU A 175 -3.84 2.79 -5.21
C LEU A 175 -2.64 3.68 -4.84
N GLN A 176 -2.48 4.81 -5.51
CA GLN A 176 -1.40 5.77 -5.24
C GLN A 176 -1.45 6.30 -3.81
N LEU A 177 -2.63 6.69 -3.34
CA LEU A 177 -2.81 7.20 -1.97
C LEU A 177 -2.55 6.11 -0.92
N ALA A 178 -2.88 4.86 -1.24
CA ALA A 178 -2.58 3.71 -0.38
C ALA A 178 -1.09 3.35 -0.35
N THR A 179 -0.35 3.49 -1.46
CA THR A 179 1.05 3.07 -1.56
C THR A 179 2.08 4.16 -1.27
N ALA A 180 1.75 5.43 -1.49
CA ALA A 180 2.70 6.53 -1.34
C ALA A 180 3.17 6.69 0.10
N GLN A 181 2.34 7.28 0.97
CA GLN A 181 2.71 7.59 2.35
C GLN A 181 2.48 6.43 3.34
N PRO A 182 1.33 5.73 3.31
CA PRO A 182 1.01 4.74 4.35
C PRO A 182 1.99 3.56 4.36
N PHE A 183 2.47 3.14 3.19
CA PHE A 183 3.41 2.02 3.10
C PHE A 183 4.77 2.34 3.74
N GLY A 184 5.29 3.56 3.53
CA GLY A 184 6.47 4.05 4.24
C GLY A 184 6.25 4.11 5.74
N GLU A 185 5.08 4.60 6.16
CA GLU A 185 4.72 4.70 7.58
C GLU A 185 4.64 3.34 8.27
N LEU A 186 4.14 2.30 7.59
CA LEU A 186 4.14 0.94 8.10
C LEU A 186 5.56 0.43 8.39
N ILE A 187 6.52 0.73 7.50
CA ILE A 187 7.92 0.35 7.68
C ILE A 187 8.52 1.11 8.86
N THR A 188 8.35 2.44 8.90
CA THR A 188 8.82 3.31 9.98
C THR A 188 8.25 2.88 11.33
N SER A 189 6.94 2.63 11.39
CA SER A 189 6.23 2.20 12.59
C SER A 189 6.72 0.83 13.07
N THR A 190 6.94 -0.13 12.16
CA THR A 190 7.45 -1.47 12.52
C THR A 190 8.89 -1.38 13.03
N ALA A 191 9.75 -0.63 12.33
CA ALA A 191 11.14 -0.43 12.74
C ALA A 191 11.22 0.32 14.08
N GLY A 192 10.43 1.37 14.25
CA GLY A 192 10.32 2.12 15.49
C GLY A 192 9.76 1.30 16.65
N ALA A 193 8.79 0.43 16.41
CA ALA A 193 8.27 -0.50 17.41
C ALA A 193 9.37 -1.48 17.88
N VAL A 194 10.12 -2.08 16.95
CA VAL A 194 11.23 -2.98 17.28
C VAL A 194 12.35 -2.23 18.03
N ALA A 195 12.73 -1.05 17.56
CA ALA A 195 13.79 -0.25 18.18
C ALA A 195 13.41 0.25 19.58
N SER A 196 12.17 0.74 19.76
CA SER A 196 11.67 1.20 21.05
C SER A 196 11.49 0.06 22.04
N LEU A 197 10.97 -1.09 21.60
CA LEU A 197 10.86 -2.28 22.44
C LEU A 197 12.24 -2.78 22.88
N GLY A 198 13.21 -2.82 21.97
CA GLY A 198 14.59 -3.17 22.28
C GLY A 198 15.23 -2.22 23.30
N LEU A 199 15.06 -0.91 23.11
CA LEU A 199 15.56 0.11 24.04
C LEU A 199 14.89 0.01 25.43
N ALA A 200 13.59 -0.25 25.48
CA ALA A 200 12.84 -0.40 26.72
C ALA A 200 13.33 -1.62 27.51
N LEU A 201 13.46 -2.77 26.84
CA LEU A 201 13.95 -4.02 27.43
C LEU A 201 15.40 -3.88 27.92
N TYR A 202 16.24 -3.14 27.18
CA TYR A 202 17.62 -2.84 27.59
C TYR A 202 17.69 -1.99 28.86
N THR A 203 16.80 -1.00 29.01
CA THR A 203 16.84 -0.07 30.15
C THR A 203 16.30 -0.70 31.43
N SER A 204 15.15 -1.38 31.35
CA SER A 204 14.50 -1.96 32.54
C SER A 204 13.54 -3.09 32.17
N TRP A 205 14.07 -4.30 32.00
CA TRP A 205 13.29 -5.48 31.61
C TRP A 205 12.08 -5.74 32.53
N LYS A 206 12.22 -5.50 33.84
CA LYS A 206 11.13 -5.71 34.82
C LYS A 206 9.93 -4.78 34.57
N LEU A 207 10.17 -3.49 34.35
CA LEU A 207 9.09 -2.52 34.11
C LEU A 207 8.44 -2.76 32.75
N THR A 208 9.25 -3.06 31.73
CA THR A 208 8.74 -3.32 30.37
C THR A 208 7.83 -4.54 30.33
N LEU A 209 8.16 -5.64 31.00
CA LEU A 209 7.29 -6.83 31.08
C LEU A 209 5.92 -6.53 31.69
N VAL A 210 5.88 -5.70 32.74
CA VAL A 210 4.61 -5.31 33.38
C VAL A 210 3.74 -4.51 32.41
N ILE A 211 4.34 -3.58 31.65
CA ILE A 211 3.62 -2.80 30.64
C ILE A 211 3.09 -3.70 29.53
N ILE A 212 3.92 -4.59 28.99
CA ILE A 212 3.53 -5.54 27.93
C ILE A 212 2.37 -6.44 28.39
N SER A 213 2.36 -6.89 29.64
CA SER A 213 1.26 -7.69 30.19
C SER A 213 -0.04 -6.91 30.30
N THR A 214 0.02 -5.59 30.48
CA THR A 214 -1.16 -4.73 30.64
C THR A 214 -1.74 -4.30 29.29
N THR A 215 -0.90 -4.12 28.26
CA THR A 215 -1.31 -3.75 26.90
C THR A 215 -2.45 -4.59 26.31
N PRO A 216 -2.43 -5.95 26.32
CA PRO A 216 -3.51 -6.74 25.73
C PRO A 216 -4.84 -6.56 26.47
N VAL A 217 -4.81 -6.35 27.80
CA VAL A 217 -6.02 -6.08 28.58
C VAL A 217 -6.69 -4.78 28.11
N ILE A 218 -5.90 -3.74 27.87
CA ILE A 218 -6.40 -2.46 27.34
C ILE A 218 -6.98 -2.65 25.93
N VAL A 219 -6.28 -3.39 25.06
CA VAL A 219 -6.74 -3.66 23.68
C VAL A 219 -8.08 -4.41 23.67
N LEU A 220 -8.28 -5.38 24.56
CA LEU A 220 -9.55 -6.09 24.69
C LEU A 220 -10.70 -5.17 25.11
N ILE A 221 -10.47 -4.30 26.10
CA ILE A 221 -11.50 -3.37 26.59
C ILE A 221 -11.88 -2.37 25.50
N VAL A 222 -10.89 -1.77 24.82
CA VAL A 222 -11.12 -0.81 23.73
C VAL A 222 -11.81 -1.50 22.55
N GLY A 223 -11.39 -2.71 22.19
CA GLY A 223 -12.01 -3.49 21.12
C GLY A 223 -13.48 -3.81 21.42
N TYR A 224 -13.78 -4.19 22.66
CA TYR A 224 -15.16 -4.44 23.10
C TYR A 224 -16.03 -3.18 22.99
N LEU A 225 -15.58 -2.05 23.54
CA LEU A 225 -16.31 -0.77 23.47
C LEU A 225 -16.50 -0.31 22.03
N GLY A 226 -15.47 -0.40 21.18
CA GLY A 226 -15.55 -0.03 19.77
C GLY A 226 -16.57 -0.86 19.00
N SER A 227 -16.57 -2.18 19.21
CA SER A 227 -17.57 -3.06 18.58
C SER A 227 -18.99 -2.75 19.04
N SER A 228 -19.18 -2.39 20.31
CA SER A 228 -20.48 -1.99 20.84
C SER A 228 -20.98 -0.68 20.23
N MET A 229 -20.11 0.31 20.03
CA MET A 229 -20.49 1.59 19.41
C MET A 229 -20.86 1.42 17.94
N GLN A 230 -20.11 0.60 17.18
CA GLN A 230 -20.43 0.30 15.78
C GLN A 230 -21.79 -0.40 15.66
N GLN A 231 -22.09 -1.31 16.59
CA GLN A 231 -23.41 -1.96 16.65
C GLN A 231 -24.54 -0.97 16.94
N SER A 232 -24.31 0.06 17.75
CA SER A 232 -25.30 1.12 17.99
C SER A 232 -25.55 1.99 16.77
N VAL A 233 -24.50 2.32 16.00
CA VAL A 233 -24.62 3.13 14.77
C VAL A 233 -25.32 2.36 13.65
N MET A 234 -25.08 1.05 13.52
CA MET A 234 -25.75 0.22 12.49
C MET A 234 -27.25 -0.03 12.77
N LYS A 235 -27.72 0.29 13.98
CA LYS A 235 -29.13 0.11 14.39
C LYS A 235 -29.98 1.38 14.25
N GLN A 236 -29.39 2.51 13.88
CA GLN A 236 -30.10 3.75 13.53
C GLN A 236 -30.24 3.88 12.02
#